data_AF-G7M5J3-F1
#
_entry.id   AF-G7M5J3-F1
#
_cell.length_a   1.000
_cell.length_b   1.000
_cell.length_c   1.000
_cell.angle_alpha   90.00
_cell.angle_beta   90.00
_cell.angle_gamma   90.00
#
_symmetry.space_group_name_H-M   'P 1'
#
loop_
_entity.id
_entity.type
_entity.pdbx_description
1 polymer ?
#
loop_
_entity_poly.entity_id
_entity_poly.type
_entity_poly.pdbx_seq_one_letter_code
_entity_poly.pdbx_strand_id
1 'polypeptide(L)'
;MKLKLVTMIINKLIFIAGIIGFITILFNVRLSVKMETILSIFLIIGSMSEFIETRKFRKLIYPLIIIYFLILLPIIENFIYNRFLYIGVVVLSIISALMILCNEVINTIKEKNTRLNNK
;
A
#
# COMPACT_ATOMS: atom_id res chain seq x y z
N MET A 1 -17.38 -20.86 5.63
CA MET A 1 -16.75 -20.89 4.29
C MET A 1 -17.05 -19.65 3.43
N LYS A 2 -18.30 -19.13 3.41
CA LYS A 2 -18.69 -17.96 2.58
C LYS A 2 -18.05 -16.62 2.99
N LEU A 3 -17.88 -16.35 4.29
CA LEU A 3 -17.30 -15.10 4.81
C LEU A 3 -15.86 -14.84 4.33
N LYS A 4 -15.05 -15.91 4.22
CA LYS A 4 -13.65 -15.85 3.79
C LYS A 4 -13.50 -15.38 2.34
N LEU A 5 -14.45 -15.78 1.49
CA LEU A 5 -14.46 -15.45 0.07
C LEU A 5 -14.89 -13.99 -0.12
N VAL A 6 -15.82 -13.51 0.71
CA VAL A 6 -16.26 -12.10 0.74
C VAL A 6 -15.12 -11.18 1.20
N THR A 7 -14.42 -11.50 2.29
CA THR A 7 -13.26 -10.70 2.73
C THR A 7 -12.14 -10.67 1.68
N MET A 8 -11.89 -11.78 1.00
CA MET A 8 -10.89 -11.83 -0.07
C MET A 8 -11.26 -10.95 -1.27
N ILE A 9 -12.54 -10.90 -1.65
CA ILE A 9 -13.04 -10.01 -2.71
C ILE A 9 -12.94 -8.54 -2.28
N ILE A 10 -13.32 -8.23 -1.04
CA ILE A 10 -13.25 -6.88 -0.48
C ILE A 10 -11.80 -6.38 -0.44
N ASN A 11 -10.83 -7.20 0.00
CA ASN A 11 -9.42 -6.79 -0.01
C ASN A 11 -8.91 -6.50 -1.42
N LYS A 12 -9.30 -7.29 -2.42
CA LYS A 12 -8.92 -7.02 -3.82
C LYS A 12 -9.51 -5.71 -4.33
N LEU A 13 -10.79 -5.44 -4.03
CA LEU A 13 -11.45 -4.19 -4.39
C LEU A 13 -10.78 -2.98 -3.74
N ILE A 14 -10.44 -3.09 -2.45
CA ILE A 14 -9.71 -2.04 -1.72
C ILE A 14 -8.32 -1.81 -2.32
N PHE A 15 -7.61 -2.88 -2.69
CA PHE A 15 -6.31 -2.76 -3.34
C PHE A 15 -6.39 -2.04 -4.69
N ILE A 16 -7.37 -2.40 -5.53
CA ILE A 16 -7.63 -1.73 -6.81
C ILE A 16 -7.98 -0.25 -6.59
N ALA A 17 -8.83 0.04 -5.60
CA ALA A 17 -9.20 1.41 -5.27
C ALA A 17 -7.99 2.22 -4.76
N GLY A 18 -7.09 1.60 -3.99
CA GLY A 18 -5.81 2.20 -3.59
C GLY A 18 -4.90 2.56 -4.77
N ILE A 19 -4.80 1.68 -5.78
CA ILE A 19 -4.06 1.95 -7.01
C ILE A 19 -4.70 3.11 -7.78
N ILE A 20 -6.02 3.13 -7.90
CA ILE A 20 -6.75 4.22 -8.58
C ILE A 20 -6.51 5.55 -7.86
N GLY A 21 -6.55 5.56 -6.53
CA GLY A 21 -6.22 6.74 -5.70
C GLY A 21 -4.80 7.24 -5.93
N PHE A 22 -3.83 6.32 -6.01
CA PHE A 22 -2.44 6.67 -6.30
C PHE A 22 -2.26 7.28 -7.70
N ILE A 23 -2.93 6.72 -8.71
CA ILE A 23 -2.94 7.26 -10.08
C ILE A 23 -3.58 8.64 -10.11
N THR A 24 -4.68 8.86 -9.39
CA THR A 24 -5.36 10.17 -9.39
C THR A 24 -4.50 11.26 -8.75
N ILE A 25 -3.73 10.95 -7.69
CA ILE A 25 -2.70 11.85 -7.13
C ILE A 25 -1.63 12.18 -8.18
N LEU A 26 -1.10 11.17 -8.89
CA LEU A 26 -0.09 11.38 -9.95
C LEU A 26 -0.58 12.26 -11.10
N PHE A 27 -1.86 12.13 -11.48
CA PHE A 27 -2.48 12.95 -12.51
C PHE A 27 -3.04 14.29 -11.99
N ASN A 28 -2.78 14.64 -10.72
CA ASN A 28 -3.25 15.86 -10.06
C ASN A 28 -4.78 16.04 -10.15
N VAL A 29 -5.52 14.93 -10.27
CA VAL A 29 -6.97 14.92 -10.19
C VAL A 29 -7.30 14.95 -8.71
N ARG A 30 -7.65 16.13 -8.20
CA ARG A 30 -7.97 16.36 -6.80
C ARG A 30 -9.17 15.51 -6.39
N LEU A 31 -8.92 14.35 -5.78
CA LEU A 31 -9.92 13.64 -5.01
C LEU A 31 -10.28 14.50 -3.80
N SER A 32 -11.55 14.48 -3.41
CA SER A 32 -11.94 15.16 -2.18
C SER A 32 -11.20 14.52 -1.00
N VAL A 33 -10.59 15.33 -0.13
CA VAL A 33 -9.86 14.87 1.06
C VAL A 33 -10.68 13.86 1.88
N LYS A 34 -12.02 14.00 1.91
CA LYS A 34 -12.93 13.05 2.56
C LYS A 34 -12.86 11.63 1.96
N MET A 35 -12.75 11.52 0.63
CA MET A 35 -12.63 10.24 -0.07
C MET A 35 -11.29 9.56 0.23
N GLU A 36 -10.19 10.33 0.24
CA GLU A 36 -8.85 9.80 0.54
C GLU A 36 -8.76 9.23 1.96
N THR A 37 -9.34 9.93 2.94
CA THR A 37 -9.41 9.46 4.33
C THR A 37 -10.22 8.18 4.46
N ILE A 38 -11.39 8.11 3.81
CA ILE A 38 -12.23 6.90 3.82
C ILE A 38 -11.48 5.73 3.20
N LEU A 39 -10.84 5.95 2.04
CA LEU A 39 -10.04 4.93 1.35
C LEU A 39 -8.92 4.39 2.25
N SER A 40 -8.21 5.29 2.92
CA SER A 40 -7.11 4.96 3.83
C SER A 40 -7.59 4.14 5.03
N ILE A 41 -8.74 4.50 5.63
CA ILE A 41 -9.36 3.75 6.73
C ILE A 41 -9.72 2.32 6.27
N PHE A 42 -10.36 2.17 5.11
CA PHE A 42 -10.67 0.84 4.56
C PHE A 42 -9.43 0.01 4.31
N LEU A 43 -8.34 0.63 3.85
CA LEU A 43 -7.07 -0.03 3.60
C LEU A 43 -6.40 -0.54 4.89
N ILE A 44 -6.46 0.27 5.95
CA ILE A 44 -5.99 -0.12 7.29
C ILE A 44 -6.80 -1.31 7.80
N ILE A 45 -8.14 -1.23 7.73
CA ILE A 45 -9.03 -2.30 8.20
C ILE A 45 -8.78 -3.60 7.42
N GLY A 46 -8.72 -3.53 6.09
CA GLY A 46 -8.49 -4.69 5.23
C GLY A 46 -7.14 -5.37 5.51
N SER A 47 -6.11 -4.58 5.76
CA SER A 47 -4.80 -5.11 6.13
C SER A 47 -4.71 -5.66 7.53
N MET A 48 -5.30 -4.97 8.51
CA MET A 48 -5.38 -5.48 9.88
C MET A 48 -6.13 -6.80 9.93
N SER A 49 -7.22 -6.92 9.15
CA SER A 49 -7.94 -8.20 8.99
C SER A 49 -7.02 -9.29 8.41
N GLU A 50 -6.25 -8.97 7.37
CA GLU A 50 -5.35 -9.94 6.73
C GLU A 50 -4.13 -10.28 7.61
N PHE A 51 -3.68 -9.33 8.43
CA PHE A 51 -2.64 -9.51 9.44
C PHE A 51 -3.12 -10.41 10.57
N ILE A 52 -4.34 -10.20 11.09
CA ILE A 52 -4.93 -11.07 12.12
C ILE A 52 -5.05 -12.50 11.61
N GLU A 53 -5.45 -12.67 10.35
CA GLU A 53 -5.64 -13.99 9.74
C GLU A 53 -4.30 -14.72 9.47
N THR A 54 -3.26 -14.00 9.03
CA THR A 54 -1.97 -14.62 8.66
C THR A 54 -0.88 -14.53 9.73
N ARG A 55 -1.06 -13.69 10.76
CA ARG A 55 -0.06 -13.28 11.77
C ARG A 55 1.28 -12.83 11.20
N LYS A 56 1.34 -12.47 9.92
CA LYS A 56 2.58 -12.03 9.25
C LYS A 56 2.64 -10.52 9.22
N PHE A 57 3.52 -9.93 10.03
CA PHE A 57 3.77 -8.48 10.07
C PHE A 57 4.10 -7.87 8.71
N ARG A 58 4.68 -8.67 7.80
CA ARG A 58 5.00 -8.23 6.43
C ARG A 58 3.77 -7.72 5.66
N LYS A 59 2.57 -8.27 5.90
CA LYS A 59 1.34 -7.80 5.24
C LYS A 59 0.89 -6.39 5.65
N LEU A 60 1.43 -5.83 6.75
CA LEU A 60 1.18 -4.45 7.17
C LEU A 60 2.03 -3.43 6.43
N ILE A 61 3.05 -3.86 5.67
CA ILE A 61 3.95 -2.98 4.92
C ILE A 61 3.20 -2.29 3.77
N TYR A 62 2.40 -3.04 3.00
CA TYR A 62 1.61 -2.53 1.88
C TYR A 62 0.69 -1.35 2.24
N PRO A 63 -0.15 -1.42 3.28
CA PRO A 63 -0.98 -0.30 3.73
C PRO A 63 -0.15 0.86 4.25
N LEU A 64 0.96 0.59 4.93
CA LEU A 64 1.86 1.64 5.41
C LEU A 64 2.43 2.45 4.24
N ILE A 65 2.83 1.76 3.16
CA ILE A 65 3.28 2.41 1.91
C ILE A 65 2.13 3.23 1.31
N ILE A 66 0.92 2.68 1.26
CA ILE A 66 -0.23 3.37 0.65
C ILE A 66 -0.67 4.58 1.49
N ILE A 67 -0.68 4.49 2.81
CA ILE A 67 -0.93 5.61 3.73
C ILE A 67 0.13 6.70 3.55
N TYR A 68 1.39 6.30 3.42
CA TYR A 68 2.47 7.25 3.17
C TYR A 68 2.19 8.06 1.90
N PHE A 69 1.79 7.41 0.81
CA PHE A 69 1.53 8.08 -0.46
C PHE A 69 0.21 8.87 -0.49
N LEU A 70 -0.85 8.40 0.17
CA LEU A 70 -2.16 9.07 0.19
C LEU A 70 -2.23 10.22 1.19
N ILE A 71 -1.56 10.11 2.34
CA ILE A 71 -1.70 11.08 3.44
C ILE A 71 -0.42 11.89 3.60
N LEU A 72 0.74 11.23 3.78
CA LEU A 72 1.98 11.96 4.06
C LEU A 72 2.47 12.76 2.87
N LEU A 73 2.41 12.20 1.65
CA LEU A 73 2.90 12.85 0.45
C LEU A 73 2.20 14.19 0.14
N PRO A 74 0.85 14.29 0.15
CA PRO A 74 0.18 15.58 -0.05
C PRO A 74 0.39 16.56 1.11
N ILE A 75 0.59 16.07 2.35
CA ILE A 75 1.01 16.94 3.46
C ILE A 75 2.39 17.52 3.16
N ILE A 76 3.35 16.70 2.73
CA ILE A 76 4.72 17.12 2.36
C ILE A 76 4.69 18.09 1.18
N GLU A 77 3.80 17.90 0.20
CA GLU A 77 3.60 18.83 -0.92
C GLU A 77 3.30 20.26 -0.43
N ASN A 78 2.47 20.41 0.60
CA ASN A 78 2.15 21.72 1.18
C ASN A 78 3.35 22.37 1.92
N PHE A 79 4.36 21.59 2.32
CA PHE A 79 5.56 22.12 2.97
C PHE A 79 6.70 22.43 1.98
N ILE A 80 6.73 21.75 0.82
CA ILE A 80 7.79 21.95 -0.18
C ILE A 80 7.30 22.94 -1.25
N TYR A 81 7.70 24.20 -1.10
CA TYR A 81 7.42 25.24 -2.11
C TYR A 81 8.11 24.99 -3.47
N ASN A 82 9.23 24.28 -3.49
CA ASN A 82 9.98 24.03 -4.71
C ASN A 82 9.53 22.72 -5.39
N ARG A 83 8.85 22.87 -6.54
CA ARG A 83 8.31 21.76 -7.33
C ARG A 83 9.37 20.71 -7.72
N PHE A 84 10.62 21.13 -7.96
CA PHE A 84 11.70 20.20 -8.30
C PHE A 84 12.09 19.29 -7.13
N LEU A 85 12.15 19.86 -5.91
CA LEU A 85 12.41 19.09 -4.70
C LEU A 85 11.27 18.12 -4.40
N TYR A 86 10.02 18.54 -4.60
CA TYR A 86 8.86 17.69 -4.43
C TYR A 86 8.90 16.48 -5.36
N ILE A 87 9.15 16.68 -6.66
CA ILE A 87 9.29 15.58 -7.63
C ILE A 87 10.43 14.64 -7.21
N GLY A 88 11.57 15.17 -6.74
CA GLY A 88 12.67 14.36 -6.24
C GLY A 88 12.28 13.47 -5.05
N VAL A 89 11.54 14.02 -4.09
CA VAL A 89 11.01 13.27 -2.94
C VAL A 89 10.05 12.17 -3.40
N VAL A 90 9.11 12.49 -4.31
CA VAL A 90 8.15 11.52 -4.85
C VAL A 90 8.89 10.34 -5.52
N VAL A 91 9.87 10.63 -6.37
CA VAL A 91 10.65 9.59 -7.07
C VAL A 91 11.44 8.72 -6.09
N LEU A 92 12.12 9.32 -5.10
CA LEU A 92 12.84 8.59 -4.07
C LEU A 92 11.92 7.69 -3.26
N SER A 93 10.73 8.17 -2.90
CA SER A 93 9.74 7.39 -2.17
C SER A 93 9.22 6.20 -2.99
N ILE A 94 9.01 6.38 -4.30
CA ILE A 94 8.62 5.28 -5.20
C ILE A 94 9.72 4.21 -5.28
N ILE A 95 10.98 4.63 -5.45
CA ILE A 95 12.13 3.69 -5.49
C ILE A 95 12.22 2.91 -4.17
N SER A 96 12.06 3.60 -3.04
CA SER A 96 12.11 3.00 -1.70
C SER A 96 10.99 1.96 -1.51
N ALA A 97 9.76 2.30 -1.91
CA ALA A 97 8.63 1.39 -1.85
C ALA A 97 8.84 0.14 -2.73
N LEU A 98 9.38 0.31 -3.95
CA LEU A 98 9.71 -0.79 -4.84
C LEU A 98 10.79 -1.71 -4.26
N MET A 99 11.85 -1.15 -3.65
CA MET A 99 12.87 -1.96 -2.97
C MET A 99 12.27 -2.82 -1.86
N ILE A 100 11.40 -2.25 -1.03
CA ILE A 100 10.73 -2.98 0.06
C ILE A 100 9.84 -4.10 -0.51
N LEU A 101 9.05 -3.80 -1.54
CA LEU A 101 8.22 -4.78 -2.25
C LEU A 101 9.04 -5.93 -2.84
N CYS A 102 10.12 -5.61 -3.56
CA CYS A 102 11.00 -6.63 -4.15
C CYS A 102 11.63 -7.52 -3.07
N ASN A 103 12.09 -6.94 -1.96
CA ASN A 103 12.66 -7.70 -0.86
C ASN A 103 11.61 -8.64 -0.23
N GLU A 104 10.36 -8.20 -0.12
CA GLU A 104 9.27 -9.03 0.40
C GLU A 104 8.94 -10.21 -0.54
N VAL A 105 8.90 -9.97 -1.85
CA VAL A 105 8.69 -11.01 -2.87
C VAL A 105 9.81 -12.05 -2.83
N ILE A 106 11.07 -11.61 -2.81
CA ILE A 106 12.24 -12.50 -2.74
C ILE A 106 12.18 -13.36 -1.47
N ASN A 107 11.88 -12.75 -0.33
CA ASN A 107 11.78 -13.49 0.93
C ASN A 107 10.63 -14.50 0.93
N THR A 108 9.52 -14.19 0.27
CA THR A 108 8.38 -15.11 0.13
C THR A 108 8.71 -16.31 -0.75
N ILE A 109 9.45 -16.08 -1.85
CA ILE A 109 9.95 -17.15 -2.72
C ILE A 109 10.93 -18.05 -1.95
N LYS A 110 11.83 -17.45 -1.18
CA LYS A 110 12.80 -18.18 -0.35
C LYS A 110 12.09 -19.07 0.69
N GLU A 111 11.11 -18.52 1.41
CA GLU A 111 10.29 -19.26 2.38
C GLU A 111 9.56 -20.46 1.75
N LYS A 112 9.05 -20.29 0.52
CA LYS A 112 8.34 -21.34 -0.22
C LYS A 112 9.27 -22.45 -0.67
N ASN A 113 10.48 -22.12 -1.16
CA ASN A 113 11.48 -23.10 -1.60
C ASN A 113 12.04 -23.92 -0.44
N THR A 114 12.27 -23.31 0.74
CA THR A 114 12.75 -24.06 1.92
C THR A 114 11.72 -25.08 2.42
N ARG A 115 10.42 -24.78 2.32
CA ARG A 115 9.35 -25.74 2.67
C ARG A 115 9.21 -26.88 1.67
N LEU A 116 9.61 -26.67 0.42
CA LEU A 116 9.58 -27.68 -0.65
C LEU A 116 10.75 -28.66 -0.57
N ASN A 117 11.93 -28.21 -0.12
CA ASN A 117 13.10 -29.09 0.08
C ASN A 117 13.06 -29.90 1.39
N ASN A 118 12.23 -29.52 2.36
CA ASN A 118 12.08 -30.22 3.64
C ASN A 118 10.93 -31.25 3.64
N LYS A 119 10.40 -31.61 2.48
CA LYS A 119 9.26 -32.51 2.29
C LYS A 119 9.63 -33.62 1.32
#